data_AF-A0A948USP7-F1
#
_entry.id   AF-A0A948USP7-F1
#
_cell.length_a   1.000
_cell.length_b   1.000
_cell.length_c   1.000
_cell.angle_alpha   90.00
_cell.angle_beta   90.00
_cell.angle_gamma   90.00
#
_symmetry.space_group_name_H-M   'P 1'
#
loop_
_entity.id
_entity.type
_entity.pdbx_description
1 polymer ?
#
loop_
_entity_poly.entity_id
_entity_poly.type
_entity_poly.pdbx_seq_one_letter_code
_entity_poly.pdbx_strand_id
1 'polypeptide(L)'
;MKQHLKKLTPSASLSLIVAALLLFTISITINNTLTKQEERTHAANATNCTLFVAKNGNNNNSGTETLPFLTIQKAANTAIVGDIVCVKTGTYNERVTFTNSGSAPDSYITFQNYSTDVITLVIPKGGYVSSQNCDGSNNGFEGGFTLSKVSYIKIKGFVFTKAATGSDDPTAYITTGCGSHHITIDGNKFYEAMEHKILLAGYFTVNGIYASWNIDFINNYVLYLERDWISVADELISVDSVNYMNVSNNYIDGANGLMIVYKGNTQNSIVSNNKLFNSDWKNPGNPWFGYKTQAIYIDGGWGTIKNISVFNNYLQNTLGIIINAECKGWHMSDVYVYNNIVTDSYWGIVQSFDNKAPGDSPCSRTSPDSTMTNIQIYNNTVYNIANNGVPGADQTPWGYKSTLNTGEIKWVNNLYYGGANKISIKPNNYQSTNSWNINPAGSDPNFVNVANHDFHLSLGSYAKDIGTTLGDPFKVDFDGNTRPVGSAFDIGAYEWCTGSNCITAPVPTFFPSTPPTLILSPTPTLTPTPPYVTPTLYCLGLSINKCLSQQILTRRPTQIPATPDTPGQPPPPGPGNNPPIIGGAFLLIPLILGATIYYLQIRRKQK
;
A
#
# COMPACT_ATOMS: atom_id res chain seq x y z
N MET A 1 34.32 26.86 -41.16
CA MET A 1 33.55 25.60 -41.25
C MET A 1 32.59 25.59 -42.47
N LYS A 2 33.09 25.83 -43.69
CA LYS A 2 32.31 25.80 -44.95
C LYS A 2 33.12 25.14 -46.07
N GLN A 3 33.40 23.83 -46.01
CA GLN A 3 33.97 23.10 -47.16
C GLN A 3 33.92 21.55 -47.14
N HIS A 4 33.22 20.89 -46.19
CA HIS A 4 33.13 19.42 -46.12
C HIS A 4 31.67 18.91 -46.13
N LEU A 5 30.90 19.32 -47.15
CA LEU A 5 29.54 18.81 -47.42
C LEU A 5 29.33 18.73 -48.94
N LYS A 6 29.98 17.75 -49.59
CA LYS A 6 29.66 17.27 -50.94
C LYS A 6 29.92 15.76 -51.01
N LYS A 7 29.00 15.05 -51.68
CA LYS A 7 28.96 13.59 -51.93
C LYS A 7 28.50 12.70 -50.75
N LEU A 8 27.23 12.86 -50.37
CA LEU A 8 26.35 11.67 -50.29
C LEU A 8 25.72 11.50 -51.68
N THR A 9 25.87 10.32 -52.29
CA THR A 9 25.22 10.00 -53.56
C THR A 9 23.74 9.69 -53.33
N PRO A 10 22.85 9.88 -54.33
CA PRO A 10 21.42 9.56 -54.19
C PRO A 10 21.15 8.11 -53.73
N SER A 11 22.05 7.18 -54.06
CA SER A 11 22.01 5.80 -53.58
C SER A 11 22.15 5.67 -52.06
N ALA A 12 23.03 6.44 -51.42
CA ALA A 12 23.25 6.36 -49.97
C ALA A 12 22.04 6.88 -49.19
N SER A 13 21.40 7.96 -49.66
CA SER A 13 20.16 8.49 -49.11
C SER A 13 19.01 7.49 -49.24
N LEU A 14 18.88 6.82 -50.39
CA LEU A 14 17.86 5.80 -50.61
C LEU A 14 18.08 4.57 -49.72
N SER A 15 19.33 4.09 -49.59
CA SER A 15 19.68 2.99 -48.69
C SER A 15 19.37 3.28 -47.22
N LEU A 16 19.61 4.51 -46.73
CA LEU A 16 19.21 4.90 -45.37
C LEU A 16 17.69 4.91 -45.18
N ILE A 17 16.93 5.41 -46.16
CA ILE A 17 15.46 5.44 -46.09
C ILE A 17 14.89 4.01 -46.12
N VAL A 18 15.43 3.13 -46.96
CA VAL A 18 15.05 1.71 -47.01
C VAL A 18 15.40 1.00 -45.70
N ALA A 19 16.58 1.24 -45.12
CA ALA A 19 16.96 0.68 -43.83
C ALA A 19 16.05 1.16 -42.68
N ALA A 20 15.70 2.45 -42.65
CA ALA A 20 14.78 3.01 -41.66
C ALA A 20 13.36 2.42 -41.79
N LEU A 21 12.86 2.26 -43.02
CA LEU A 21 11.58 1.58 -43.28
C LEU A 21 11.63 0.10 -42.87
N LEU A 22 12.72 -0.61 -43.16
CA LEU A 22 12.88 -2.01 -42.73
C LEU A 22 12.83 -2.11 -41.20
N LEU A 23 13.63 -1.30 -40.49
CA LEU A 23 13.64 -1.26 -39.03
C LEU A 23 12.26 -0.93 -38.45
N PHE A 24 11.54 0.04 -39.03
CA PHE A 24 10.18 0.39 -38.61
C PHE A 24 9.18 -0.76 -38.81
N THR A 25 9.23 -1.45 -39.95
CA THR A 25 8.39 -2.64 -40.19
C THR A 25 8.75 -3.81 -39.29
N ILE A 26 10.04 -3.99 -38.96
CA ILE A 26 10.52 -4.99 -37.99
C ILE A 26 10.00 -4.66 -36.59
N SER A 27 10.09 -3.40 -36.14
CA SER A 27 9.54 -2.96 -34.85
C SER A 27 8.03 -3.15 -34.75
N ILE A 28 7.26 -2.80 -35.80
CA ILE A 28 5.81 -3.06 -35.85
C ILE A 28 5.52 -4.57 -35.78
N THR A 29 6.29 -5.38 -36.51
CA THR A 29 6.09 -6.84 -36.54
C THR A 29 6.42 -7.44 -35.18
N ILE A 30 7.54 -7.07 -34.56
CA ILE A 30 7.96 -7.50 -33.22
C ILE A 30 6.90 -7.11 -32.19
N ASN A 31 6.46 -5.85 -32.16
CA ASN A 31 5.41 -5.40 -31.24
C ASN A 31 4.11 -6.20 -31.41
N ASN A 32 3.69 -6.46 -32.66
CA ASN A 32 2.51 -7.27 -32.94
C ASN A 32 2.69 -8.76 -32.59
N THR A 33 3.90 -9.32 -32.60
CA THR A 33 4.15 -10.66 -32.06
C THR A 33 4.20 -10.70 -30.55
N LEU A 34 4.73 -9.65 -29.90
CA LEU A 34 4.79 -9.52 -28.44
C LEU A 34 3.40 -9.34 -27.85
N THR A 35 2.57 -8.42 -28.36
CA THR A 35 1.17 -8.29 -27.92
C THR A 35 0.39 -9.58 -28.16
N LYS A 36 0.56 -10.24 -29.32
CA LYS A 36 -0.03 -11.58 -29.54
C LYS A 36 0.55 -12.66 -28.63
N GLN A 37 1.75 -12.50 -28.09
CA GLN A 37 2.34 -13.46 -27.15
C GLN A 37 1.80 -13.22 -25.73
N GLU A 38 1.60 -11.96 -25.33
CA GLU A 38 0.92 -11.57 -24.09
C GLU A 38 -0.58 -11.93 -24.11
N GLU A 39 -1.27 -11.73 -25.23
CA GLU A 39 -2.63 -12.21 -25.46
C GLU A 39 -2.70 -13.74 -25.39
N ARG A 40 -1.69 -14.45 -25.91
CA ARG A 40 -1.64 -15.92 -25.85
C ARG A 40 -1.29 -16.45 -24.46
N THR A 41 -0.44 -15.79 -23.68
CA THR A 41 -0.18 -16.20 -22.29
C THR A 41 -1.35 -15.86 -21.36
N HIS A 42 -2.12 -14.80 -21.61
CA HIS A 42 -3.39 -14.57 -20.92
C HIS A 42 -4.49 -15.54 -21.37
N ALA A 43 -4.64 -15.80 -22.68
CA ALA A 43 -5.65 -16.72 -23.19
C ALA A 43 -5.38 -18.19 -22.83
N ALA A 44 -4.10 -18.60 -22.68
CA ALA A 44 -3.73 -19.95 -22.25
C ALA A 44 -4.19 -20.32 -20.82
N ASN A 45 -4.55 -19.34 -19.98
CA ASN A 45 -5.09 -19.61 -18.64
C ASN A 45 -6.59 -19.96 -18.63
N ALA A 46 -7.29 -19.92 -19.78
CA ALA A 46 -8.74 -20.15 -19.84
C ALA A 46 -9.14 -21.63 -19.96
N THR A 47 -8.20 -22.57 -20.17
CA THR A 47 -8.51 -23.96 -20.57
C THR A 47 -8.54 -24.99 -19.43
N ASN A 48 -8.13 -24.64 -18.20
CA ASN A 48 -7.98 -25.60 -17.09
C ASN A 48 -9.01 -25.40 -15.95
N CYS A 49 -10.09 -24.66 -16.18
CA CYS A 49 -11.15 -24.43 -15.21
C CYS A 49 -11.83 -25.75 -14.78
N THR A 50 -11.87 -26.03 -13.47
CA THR A 50 -12.58 -27.19 -12.90
C THR A 50 -13.96 -26.81 -12.36
N LEU A 51 -14.10 -25.59 -11.84
CA LEU A 51 -15.34 -25.04 -11.30
C LEU A 51 -15.65 -23.68 -11.92
N PHE A 52 -16.94 -23.36 -12.03
CA PHE A 52 -17.43 -22.16 -12.70
C PHE A 52 -18.44 -21.40 -11.85
N VAL A 53 -18.35 -20.07 -11.88
CA VAL A 53 -19.29 -19.14 -11.24
C VAL A 53 -19.80 -18.15 -12.28
N ALA A 54 -21.11 -17.92 -12.35
CA ALA A 54 -21.71 -16.99 -13.31
C ALA A 54 -23.02 -16.37 -12.78
N LYS A 55 -23.35 -15.15 -13.21
CA LYS A 55 -24.57 -14.44 -12.75
C LYS A 55 -25.90 -15.09 -13.18
N ASN A 56 -25.87 -15.99 -14.15
CA ASN A 56 -26.99 -16.84 -14.57
C ASN A 56 -26.95 -18.26 -13.98
N GLY A 57 -26.01 -18.53 -13.07
CA GLY A 57 -25.86 -19.81 -12.38
C GLY A 57 -26.86 -20.03 -11.24
N ASN A 58 -26.70 -21.14 -10.53
CA ASN A 58 -27.48 -21.48 -9.34
C ASN A 58 -26.59 -22.23 -8.35
N ASN A 59 -26.68 -21.93 -7.05
CA ASN A 59 -25.85 -22.59 -6.02
C ASN A 59 -26.21 -24.05 -5.75
N ASN A 60 -27.33 -24.54 -6.30
CA ASN A 60 -27.69 -25.96 -6.34
C ASN A 60 -27.13 -26.71 -7.56
N ASN A 61 -26.49 -26.01 -8.51
CA ASN A 61 -25.82 -26.65 -9.63
C ASN A 61 -24.55 -27.39 -9.19
N SER A 62 -23.97 -28.17 -10.11
CA SER A 62 -22.69 -28.88 -9.91
C SER A 62 -21.45 -28.00 -10.01
N GLY A 63 -21.55 -26.78 -10.53
CA GLY A 63 -20.40 -25.89 -10.76
C GLY A 63 -19.67 -26.15 -12.08
N THR A 64 -20.22 -26.95 -13.00
CA THR A 64 -19.66 -27.13 -14.34
C THR A 64 -19.88 -25.90 -15.22
N GLU A 65 -19.22 -25.82 -16.38
CA GLU A 65 -19.35 -24.64 -17.26
C GLU A 65 -20.79 -24.35 -17.72
N THR A 66 -21.56 -25.41 -17.96
CA THR A 66 -22.96 -25.35 -18.39
C THR A 66 -23.95 -25.23 -17.24
N LEU A 67 -23.55 -25.62 -16.02
CA LEU A 67 -24.31 -25.50 -14.78
C LEU A 67 -23.42 -24.83 -13.70
N PRO A 68 -23.09 -23.54 -13.86
CA PRO A 68 -22.20 -22.84 -12.94
C PRO A 68 -22.90 -22.51 -11.62
N PHE A 69 -22.12 -22.30 -10.56
CA PHE A 69 -22.62 -21.71 -9.32
C PHE A 69 -23.03 -20.25 -9.55
N LEU A 70 -23.91 -19.72 -8.68
CA LEU A 70 -24.33 -18.32 -8.73
C LEU A 70 -23.35 -17.39 -7.99
N THR A 71 -22.75 -17.87 -6.89
CA THR A 71 -21.93 -17.07 -5.98
C THR A 71 -20.51 -17.60 -5.84
N ILE A 72 -19.57 -16.69 -5.57
CA ILE A 72 -18.15 -17.01 -5.36
C ILE A 72 -17.99 -17.78 -4.04
N GLN A 73 -18.74 -17.42 -2.99
CA GLN A 73 -18.74 -18.17 -1.73
C GLN A 73 -19.15 -19.63 -1.90
N LYS A 74 -20.08 -19.96 -2.82
CA LYS A 74 -20.45 -21.35 -3.08
C LYS A 74 -19.28 -22.13 -3.70
N ALA A 75 -18.50 -21.52 -4.58
CA ALA A 75 -17.29 -22.12 -5.10
C ALA A 75 -16.21 -22.27 -3.99
N ALA A 76 -15.99 -21.26 -3.15
CA ALA A 76 -15.06 -21.32 -2.01
C ALA A 76 -15.37 -22.45 -1.02
N ASN A 77 -16.65 -22.73 -0.77
CA ASN A 77 -17.09 -23.85 0.07
C ASN A 77 -16.94 -25.23 -0.61
N THR A 78 -16.85 -25.28 -1.94
CA THR A 78 -16.89 -26.52 -2.73
C THR A 78 -15.53 -26.92 -3.27
N ALA A 79 -14.65 -25.96 -3.55
CA ALA A 79 -13.35 -26.17 -4.17
C ALA A 79 -12.43 -27.03 -3.28
N ILE A 80 -11.79 -28.02 -3.90
CA ILE A 80 -10.81 -28.93 -3.30
C ILE A 80 -9.41 -28.69 -3.86
N VAL A 81 -8.42 -29.38 -3.29
CA VAL A 81 -7.00 -29.28 -3.69
C VAL A 81 -6.79 -29.33 -5.21
N GLY A 82 -6.13 -28.31 -5.76
CA GLY A 82 -5.85 -28.18 -7.19
C GLY A 82 -6.98 -27.62 -8.06
N ASP A 83 -8.17 -27.30 -7.51
CA ASP A 83 -9.25 -26.72 -8.29
C ASP A 83 -8.92 -25.33 -8.85
N ILE A 84 -9.39 -25.07 -10.08
CA ILE A 84 -9.35 -23.75 -10.71
C ILE A 84 -10.80 -23.28 -10.89
N VAL A 85 -11.19 -22.34 -10.04
CA VAL A 85 -12.48 -21.66 -10.05
C VAL A 85 -12.41 -20.47 -11.02
N CYS A 86 -13.06 -20.63 -12.17
CA CYS A 86 -13.20 -19.58 -13.17
C CYS A 86 -14.52 -18.82 -12.99
N VAL A 87 -14.41 -17.55 -12.58
CA VAL A 87 -15.56 -16.66 -12.42
C VAL A 87 -15.77 -15.90 -13.72
N LYS A 88 -16.99 -15.97 -14.27
CA LYS A 88 -17.40 -15.31 -15.51
C LYS A 88 -17.78 -13.85 -15.27
N THR A 89 -17.81 -13.04 -16.33
CA THR A 89 -18.09 -11.59 -16.27
C THR A 89 -19.34 -11.28 -15.44
N GLY A 90 -19.22 -10.31 -14.53
CA GLY A 90 -20.37 -9.81 -13.77
C GLY A 90 -20.00 -9.10 -12.46
N THR A 91 -21.02 -8.53 -11.82
CA THR A 91 -20.91 -7.90 -10.50
C THR A 91 -21.36 -8.86 -9.39
N TYR A 92 -20.48 -9.10 -8.43
CA TYR A 92 -20.68 -9.99 -7.30
C TYR A 92 -20.68 -9.16 -6.03
N ASN A 93 -21.83 -9.08 -5.35
CA ASN A 93 -22.00 -8.32 -4.11
C ASN A 93 -21.85 -9.30 -2.93
N GLU A 94 -20.61 -9.65 -2.58
CA GLU A 94 -20.31 -10.77 -1.68
C GLU A 94 -19.13 -10.45 -0.74
N ARG A 95 -19.15 -11.04 0.46
CA ARG A 95 -17.95 -11.35 1.24
C ARG A 95 -17.66 -12.84 1.05
N VAL A 96 -16.40 -13.22 0.95
CA VAL A 96 -15.98 -14.62 0.72
C VAL A 96 -14.98 -15.05 1.78
N THR A 97 -15.37 -16.02 2.60
CA THR A 97 -14.47 -16.69 3.54
C THR A 97 -13.99 -18.00 2.93
N PHE A 98 -12.68 -18.23 3.00
CA PHE A 98 -12.03 -19.45 2.52
C PHE A 98 -11.87 -20.42 3.69
N THR A 99 -12.34 -21.66 3.54
CA THR A 99 -12.22 -22.73 4.56
C THR A 99 -11.38 -23.92 4.12
N ASN A 100 -11.14 -24.04 2.82
CA ASN A 100 -10.40 -25.15 2.20
C ASN A 100 -9.01 -24.67 1.78
N SER A 101 -8.04 -25.58 1.75
CA SER A 101 -6.65 -25.31 1.34
C SER A 101 -6.27 -26.12 0.11
N GLY A 102 -5.36 -25.58 -0.70
CA GLY A 102 -4.59 -26.38 -1.65
C GLY A 102 -3.48 -27.18 -0.95
N SER A 103 -2.54 -27.71 -1.72
CA SER A 103 -1.35 -28.36 -1.18
C SER A 103 -0.09 -28.05 -1.95
N ALA A 104 1.05 -28.18 -1.28
CA ALA A 104 2.36 -28.23 -1.92
C ALA A 104 2.48 -29.41 -2.92
N PRO A 105 3.39 -29.32 -3.91
CA PRO A 105 4.16 -28.13 -4.25
C PRO A 105 3.31 -27.06 -4.96
N ASP A 106 2.44 -27.48 -5.89
CA ASP A 106 1.76 -26.58 -6.84
C ASP A 106 0.24 -26.81 -6.98
N SER A 107 -0.36 -27.64 -6.13
CA SER A 107 -1.81 -27.93 -6.15
C SER A 107 -2.63 -26.86 -5.43
N TYR A 108 -2.46 -25.60 -5.84
CA TYR A 108 -3.18 -24.46 -5.28
C TYR A 108 -4.67 -24.51 -5.65
N ILE A 109 -5.54 -24.05 -4.75
CA ILE A 109 -6.90 -23.65 -5.15
C ILE A 109 -6.80 -22.26 -5.77
N THR A 110 -7.19 -22.13 -7.03
CA THR A 110 -7.05 -20.89 -7.81
C THR A 110 -8.40 -20.29 -8.11
N PHE A 111 -8.61 -19.03 -7.73
CA PHE A 111 -9.74 -18.20 -8.14
C PHE A 111 -9.25 -17.21 -9.19
N GLN A 112 -9.85 -17.26 -10.37
CA GLN A 112 -9.46 -16.40 -11.50
C GLN A 112 -10.63 -15.97 -12.37
N ASN A 113 -10.40 -14.99 -13.23
CA ASN A 113 -11.31 -14.66 -14.32
C ASN A 113 -11.28 -15.71 -15.44
N TYR A 114 -12.43 -15.87 -16.10
CA TYR A 114 -12.56 -16.72 -17.27
C TYR A 114 -12.05 -15.97 -18.52
N SER A 115 -10.87 -16.34 -19.01
CA SER A 115 -10.20 -15.67 -20.14
C SER A 115 -9.92 -14.18 -19.90
N THR A 116 -10.71 -13.28 -20.51
CA THR A 116 -10.61 -11.82 -20.39
C THR A 116 -11.79 -11.20 -19.67
N ASP A 117 -12.67 -12.04 -19.07
CA ASP A 117 -13.84 -11.60 -18.33
C ASP A 117 -13.48 -10.62 -17.21
N VAL A 118 -14.35 -9.63 -16.99
CA VAL A 118 -14.21 -8.64 -15.91
C VAL A 118 -15.10 -9.05 -14.75
N ILE A 119 -14.49 -9.49 -13.66
CA ILE A 119 -15.18 -9.78 -12.41
C ILE A 119 -15.14 -8.52 -11.54
N THR A 120 -16.28 -7.89 -11.27
CA THR A 120 -16.35 -6.82 -10.28
C THR A 120 -16.87 -7.39 -8.97
N LEU A 121 -15.98 -7.52 -7.98
CA LEU A 121 -16.35 -7.84 -6.62
C LEU A 121 -16.62 -6.55 -5.85
N VAL A 122 -17.90 -6.32 -5.54
CA VAL A 122 -18.37 -5.22 -4.70
C VAL A 122 -18.53 -5.74 -3.29
N ILE A 123 -17.82 -5.19 -2.32
CA ILE A 123 -17.93 -5.68 -0.95
C ILE A 123 -19.09 -4.99 -0.22
N PRO A 124 -20.09 -5.74 0.28
CA PRO A 124 -21.21 -5.17 1.00
C PRO A 124 -20.84 -4.74 2.43
N LYS A 125 -21.52 -3.70 2.92
CA LYS A 125 -21.50 -3.25 4.31
C LYS A 125 -22.17 -4.23 5.26
N GLY A 126 -21.71 -4.22 6.51
CA GLY A 126 -22.30 -4.97 7.61
C GLY A 126 -22.24 -6.49 7.44
N GLY A 127 -22.70 -7.20 8.48
CA GLY A 127 -22.62 -8.66 8.54
C GLY A 127 -21.28 -9.16 9.06
N TYR A 128 -20.98 -8.83 10.32
CA TYR A 128 -19.78 -9.27 11.03
C TYR A 128 -19.56 -10.80 10.93
N VAL A 129 -18.56 -11.20 10.17
CA VAL A 129 -17.98 -12.54 10.15
C VAL A 129 -16.75 -12.53 11.07
N SER A 130 -16.97 -12.66 12.38
CA SER A 130 -15.89 -12.68 13.37
C SER A 130 -14.82 -13.71 13.01
N SER A 131 -13.69 -13.27 12.46
CA SER A 131 -12.54 -14.15 12.26
C SER A 131 -11.85 -14.35 13.62
N GLN A 132 -11.30 -15.54 13.85
CA GLN A 132 -10.59 -15.81 15.09
C GLN A 132 -9.14 -15.31 14.93
N ASN A 133 -8.73 -14.39 15.82
CA ASN A 133 -7.35 -13.93 15.93
C ASN A 133 -6.41 -15.06 16.38
N CYS A 134 -5.09 -14.84 16.27
CA CYS A 134 -4.09 -15.82 16.74
C CYS A 134 -4.11 -16.09 18.24
N ASP A 135 -4.72 -15.21 19.05
CA ASP A 135 -4.94 -15.40 20.49
C ASP A 135 -6.22 -16.18 20.84
N GLY A 136 -6.98 -16.59 19.83
CA GLY A 136 -8.26 -17.25 20.01
C GLY A 136 -9.43 -16.29 20.26
N SER A 137 -9.20 -14.98 20.29
CA SER A 137 -10.26 -13.96 20.43
C SER A 137 -11.07 -13.82 19.14
N ASN A 138 -12.34 -13.44 19.30
CA ASN A 138 -13.33 -13.38 18.21
C ASN A 138 -13.61 -11.94 17.72
N ASN A 139 -12.59 -11.07 17.79
CA ASN A 139 -12.59 -9.71 17.23
C ASN A 139 -11.57 -9.58 16.08
N GLY A 140 -11.37 -10.67 15.32
CA GLY A 140 -10.52 -10.65 14.15
C GLY A 140 -11.16 -9.90 12.98
N PHE A 141 -10.30 -9.52 12.05
CA PHE A 141 -10.61 -8.54 11.00
C PHE A 141 -11.19 -9.22 9.77
N GLU A 142 -12.06 -8.49 9.07
CA GLU A 142 -12.84 -9.00 7.95
C GLU A 142 -12.32 -8.41 6.64
N GLY A 143 -12.13 -9.30 5.66
CA GLY A 143 -11.84 -8.95 4.29
C GLY A 143 -13.06 -9.11 3.41
N GLY A 144 -13.09 -8.40 2.29
CA GLY A 144 -13.92 -8.79 1.14
C GLY A 144 -13.67 -10.26 0.77
N PHE A 145 -12.40 -10.65 0.65
CA PHE A 145 -11.92 -12.03 0.73
C PHE A 145 -11.18 -12.23 2.05
N THR A 146 -11.67 -13.15 2.89
CA THR A 146 -11.11 -13.47 4.20
C THR A 146 -10.42 -14.83 4.16
N LEU A 147 -9.10 -14.85 4.32
CA LEU A 147 -8.29 -16.06 4.40
C LEU A 147 -7.75 -16.18 5.82
N SER A 148 -8.17 -17.22 6.56
CA SER A 148 -7.69 -17.51 7.91
C SER A 148 -7.59 -19.03 8.09
N LYS A 149 -6.45 -19.51 8.57
CA LYS A 149 -6.12 -20.95 8.71
C LYS A 149 -6.25 -21.74 7.41
N VAL A 150 -5.99 -21.09 6.27
CA VAL A 150 -6.02 -21.70 4.92
C VAL A 150 -4.75 -21.40 4.14
N SER A 151 -4.40 -22.30 3.23
CA SER A 151 -3.09 -22.28 2.57
C SER A 151 -3.15 -22.69 1.10
N TYR A 152 -2.13 -22.31 0.33
CA TYR A 152 -2.01 -22.61 -1.10
C TYR A 152 -3.23 -22.12 -1.90
N ILE A 153 -3.53 -20.83 -1.79
CA ILE A 153 -4.64 -20.14 -2.50
C ILE A 153 -4.08 -19.11 -3.47
N LYS A 154 -4.62 -19.04 -4.69
CA LYS A 154 -4.34 -17.98 -5.66
C LYS A 154 -5.59 -17.16 -5.97
N ILE A 155 -5.48 -15.83 -5.97
CA ILE A 155 -6.56 -14.88 -6.27
C ILE A 155 -6.08 -13.99 -7.42
N LYS A 156 -6.74 -14.08 -8.58
CA LYS A 156 -6.24 -13.51 -9.84
C LYS A 156 -7.30 -12.79 -10.66
N GLY A 157 -6.93 -11.66 -11.26
CA GLY A 157 -7.73 -10.97 -12.28
C GLY A 157 -9.07 -10.38 -11.78
N PHE A 158 -9.28 -10.27 -10.47
CA PHE A 158 -10.48 -9.64 -9.91
C PHE A 158 -10.37 -8.10 -9.96
N VAL A 159 -11.51 -7.44 -10.10
CA VAL A 159 -11.67 -6.00 -9.85
C VAL A 159 -12.40 -5.84 -8.52
N PHE A 160 -11.69 -5.39 -7.49
CA PHE A 160 -12.25 -5.08 -6.18
C PHE A 160 -12.71 -3.61 -6.13
N THR A 161 -13.91 -3.40 -5.61
CA THR A 161 -14.47 -2.06 -5.31
C THR A 161 -15.40 -2.13 -4.09
N LYS A 162 -15.72 -0.99 -3.48
CA LYS A 162 -16.62 -0.93 -2.32
C LYS A 162 -18.08 -0.67 -2.70
N ALA A 163 -19.00 -0.97 -1.79
CA ALA A 163 -20.34 -0.38 -1.81
C ALA A 163 -20.28 1.09 -1.34
N ALA A 164 -21.29 1.90 -1.67
CA ALA A 164 -21.29 3.34 -1.33
C ALA A 164 -21.14 3.62 0.19
N THR A 165 -20.28 4.58 0.54
CA THR A 165 -19.72 4.98 1.86
C THR A 165 -20.60 4.90 3.11
N GLY A 166 -20.03 4.50 4.26
CA GLY A 166 -20.65 4.58 5.60
C GLY A 166 -20.18 3.49 6.59
N SER A 167 -20.32 3.77 7.89
CA SER A 167 -19.58 3.23 9.06
C SER A 167 -19.52 1.72 9.35
N ASP A 168 -19.99 0.84 8.46
CA ASP A 168 -20.01 -0.63 8.64
C ASP A 168 -19.13 -1.36 7.58
N ASP A 169 -18.12 -0.65 7.07
CA ASP A 169 -17.16 -1.15 6.08
C ASP A 169 -16.20 -2.20 6.70
N PRO A 170 -15.80 -3.24 5.94
CA PRO A 170 -14.83 -4.22 6.42
C PRO A 170 -13.39 -3.68 6.37
N THR A 171 -12.50 -4.33 7.10
CA THR A 171 -11.12 -3.89 7.33
C THR A 171 -10.27 -3.81 6.06
N ALA A 172 -10.48 -4.70 5.11
CA ALA A 172 -9.70 -4.74 3.88
C ALA A 172 -10.48 -5.34 2.70
N TYR A 173 -9.98 -5.16 1.48
CA TYR A 173 -10.43 -6.00 0.37
C TYR A 173 -9.99 -7.46 0.55
N ILE A 174 -8.77 -7.69 1.04
CA ILE A 174 -8.24 -9.02 1.31
C ILE A 174 -7.57 -9.04 2.68
N THR A 175 -7.87 -10.06 3.50
CA THR A 175 -7.16 -10.34 4.76
C THR A 175 -6.49 -11.71 4.69
N THR A 176 -5.22 -11.81 5.12
CA THR A 176 -4.54 -13.10 5.36
C THR A 176 -4.22 -13.24 6.83
N GLY A 177 -5.21 -13.70 7.60
CA GLY A 177 -5.16 -13.87 9.05
C GLY A 177 -4.47 -15.17 9.49
N CYS A 178 -4.66 -15.49 10.77
CA CYS A 178 -3.83 -16.45 11.51
C CYS A 178 -3.61 -17.80 10.82
N GLY A 179 -2.36 -18.27 10.77
CA GLY A 179 -1.97 -19.59 10.26
C GLY A 179 -2.09 -19.75 8.75
N SER A 180 -2.44 -18.70 8.01
CA SER A 180 -2.57 -18.76 6.54
C SER A 180 -1.22 -18.64 5.86
N HIS A 181 -0.99 -19.41 4.80
CA HIS A 181 0.30 -19.37 4.11
C HIS A 181 0.30 -19.81 2.65
N HIS A 182 1.33 -19.40 1.89
CA HIS A 182 1.43 -19.66 0.46
C HIS A 182 0.20 -19.11 -0.27
N ILE A 183 -0.03 -17.80 -0.13
CA ILE A 183 -1.17 -17.09 -0.71
C ILE A 183 -0.63 -16.14 -1.78
N THR A 184 -1.15 -16.24 -3.01
CA THR A 184 -0.75 -15.36 -4.11
C THR A 184 -1.93 -14.49 -4.54
N ILE A 185 -1.75 -13.17 -4.49
CA ILE A 185 -2.68 -12.15 -4.94
C ILE A 185 -2.04 -11.49 -6.17
N ASP A 186 -2.42 -11.93 -7.36
CA ASP A 186 -1.71 -11.67 -8.61
C ASP A 186 -2.58 -11.06 -9.72
N GLY A 187 -2.21 -9.87 -10.20
CA GLY A 187 -2.86 -9.25 -11.36
C GLY A 187 -4.28 -8.74 -11.09
N ASN A 188 -4.62 -8.41 -9.84
CA ASN A 188 -5.91 -7.85 -9.46
C ASN A 188 -5.92 -6.32 -9.59
N LYS A 189 -7.11 -5.74 -9.70
CA LYS A 189 -7.33 -4.30 -9.77
C LYS A 189 -8.12 -3.86 -8.54
N PHE A 190 -7.69 -2.79 -7.89
CA PHE A 190 -8.35 -2.24 -6.70
C PHE A 190 -8.69 -0.77 -6.96
N TYR A 191 -9.99 -0.47 -6.96
CA TYR A 191 -10.53 0.88 -7.14
C TYR A 191 -11.25 1.32 -5.88
N GLU A 192 -11.23 2.63 -5.59
CA GLU A 192 -12.07 3.25 -4.55
C GLU A 192 -12.01 2.51 -3.20
N ALA A 193 -10.81 2.27 -2.68
CA ALA A 193 -10.66 1.40 -1.50
C ALA A 193 -11.52 1.86 -0.31
N MET A 194 -11.87 0.88 0.51
CA MET A 194 -12.67 1.03 1.73
C MET A 194 -12.08 2.07 2.68
N GLU A 195 -12.86 2.44 3.70
CA GLU A 195 -12.48 3.33 4.82
C GLU A 195 -11.22 2.86 5.62
N HIS A 196 -10.53 1.80 5.18
CA HIS A 196 -9.43 1.13 5.87
C HIS A 196 -8.26 0.69 4.95
N LYS A 197 -8.33 -0.47 4.28
CA LYS A 197 -7.15 -1.13 3.64
C LYS A 197 -7.49 -1.84 2.32
N ILE A 198 -6.47 -2.12 1.50
CA ILE A 198 -6.55 -3.07 0.39
C ILE A 198 -6.14 -4.46 0.85
N LEU A 199 -4.97 -4.56 1.47
CA LEU A 199 -4.44 -5.79 2.04
C LEU A 199 -4.12 -5.57 3.53
N LEU A 200 -4.61 -6.49 4.35
CA LEU A 200 -4.09 -6.74 5.69
C LEU A 200 -3.46 -8.13 5.72
N ALA A 201 -2.13 -8.19 5.64
CA ALA A 201 -1.36 -9.42 5.67
C ALA A 201 -0.81 -9.66 7.07
N GLY A 202 -1.23 -10.76 7.70
CA GLY A 202 -1.03 -11.00 9.12
C GLY A 202 -1.82 -10.02 9.99
N TYR A 203 -1.96 -10.36 11.27
CA TYR A 203 -2.48 -9.49 12.32
C TYR A 203 -2.23 -10.12 13.70
N PHE A 204 -1.58 -9.39 14.62
CA PHE A 204 -1.34 -9.75 16.03
C PHE A 204 -0.65 -11.11 16.29
N THR A 205 0.58 -11.05 16.82
CA THR A 205 1.24 -12.26 17.37
C THR A 205 0.67 -12.69 18.70
N VAL A 206 0.63 -14.01 18.92
CA VAL A 206 0.68 -14.60 20.25
C VAL A 206 2.00 -15.31 20.45
N ASN A 207 2.63 -15.06 21.60
CA ASN A 207 3.83 -15.75 22.07
C ASN A 207 4.99 -15.79 21.04
N GLY A 208 5.09 -14.77 20.18
CA GLY A 208 6.15 -14.66 19.16
C GLY A 208 5.95 -15.50 17.88
N ILE A 209 4.75 -16.05 17.65
CA ILE A 209 4.41 -16.79 16.43
C ILE A 209 3.96 -15.80 15.33
N TYR A 210 4.47 -15.97 14.11
CA TYR A 210 4.03 -15.21 12.92
C TYR A 210 2.55 -15.43 12.63
N ALA A 211 1.83 -14.38 12.26
CA ALA A 211 0.41 -14.48 11.94
C ALA A 211 0.16 -15.18 10.59
N SER A 212 1.02 -14.95 9.59
CA SER A 212 0.98 -15.62 8.29
C SER A 212 2.38 -15.73 7.69
N TRP A 213 2.57 -16.52 6.63
CA TRP A 213 3.86 -16.62 5.94
C TRP A 213 3.75 -16.99 4.46
N ASN A 214 4.78 -16.67 3.68
CA ASN A 214 4.82 -16.88 2.23
C ASN A 214 3.60 -16.25 1.54
N ILE A 215 3.48 -14.92 1.61
CA ILE A 215 2.38 -14.15 1.01
C ILE A 215 2.94 -13.29 -0.12
N ASP A 216 2.42 -13.47 -1.33
CA ASP A 216 2.77 -12.70 -2.52
C ASP A 216 1.63 -11.74 -2.89
N PHE A 217 1.91 -10.44 -2.95
CA PHE A 217 1.02 -9.43 -3.53
C PHE A 217 1.73 -8.80 -4.72
N ILE A 218 1.43 -9.34 -5.92
CA ILE A 218 2.22 -9.11 -7.12
C ILE A 218 1.40 -8.63 -8.33
N ASN A 219 2.01 -7.82 -9.19
CA ASN A 219 1.42 -7.36 -10.46
C ASN A 219 0.06 -6.64 -10.33
N ASN A 220 -0.32 -6.19 -9.13
CA ASN A 220 -1.64 -5.59 -8.90
C ASN A 220 -1.64 -4.10 -9.30
N TYR A 221 -2.81 -3.63 -9.72
CA TYR A 221 -3.05 -2.24 -10.06
C TYR A 221 -4.00 -1.60 -9.05
N VAL A 222 -3.53 -0.58 -8.34
CA VAL A 222 -4.29 0.19 -7.36
C VAL A 222 -4.46 1.61 -7.86
N LEU A 223 -5.71 2.06 -7.94
CA LEU A 223 -6.06 3.46 -8.19
C LEU A 223 -7.01 3.95 -7.11
N TYR A 224 -6.46 4.66 -6.14
CA TYR A 224 -7.14 5.07 -4.92
C TYR A 224 -7.58 6.55 -5.01
N LEU A 225 -8.82 6.72 -5.45
CA LEU A 225 -9.43 8.02 -5.75
C LEU A 225 -10.16 8.68 -4.57
N GLU A 226 -10.06 8.15 -3.35
CA GLU A 226 -10.90 8.62 -2.25
C GLU A 226 -10.65 10.12 -1.93
N ARG A 227 -11.73 10.88 -2.05
CA ARG A 227 -11.82 12.33 -1.77
C ARG A 227 -12.88 12.66 -0.72
N ASP A 228 -13.62 11.65 -0.24
CA ASP A 228 -14.89 11.85 0.45
C ASP A 228 -14.80 11.58 1.96
N TRP A 229 -14.38 12.63 2.68
CA TRP A 229 -14.87 13.04 4.01
C TRP A 229 -14.87 12.07 5.21
N ILE A 230 -14.55 10.78 5.07
CA ILE A 230 -14.70 9.77 6.13
C ILE A 230 -13.38 8.99 6.34
N SER A 231 -13.09 8.76 7.62
CA SER A 231 -12.20 7.76 8.23
C SER A 231 -10.91 7.33 7.49
N VAL A 232 -9.80 7.68 8.13
CA VAL A 232 -8.41 7.16 8.02
C VAL A 232 -8.20 5.80 7.32
N ALA A 233 -7.69 5.83 6.09
CA ALA A 233 -6.92 4.72 5.52
C ALA A 233 -5.47 4.78 6.03
N ASP A 234 -5.26 4.50 7.32
CA ASP A 234 -3.93 4.64 7.96
C ASP A 234 -2.82 3.94 7.17
N GLU A 235 -3.11 2.77 6.58
CA GLU A 235 -2.13 1.92 5.88
C GLU A 235 -2.81 1.12 4.74
N LEU A 236 -2.51 1.42 3.48
CA LEU A 236 -3.16 0.81 2.31
C LEU A 236 -2.84 -0.70 2.19
N ILE A 237 -1.59 -1.06 2.39
CA ILE A 237 -1.07 -2.42 2.51
C ILE A 237 -0.37 -2.51 3.87
N SER A 238 -1.05 -3.10 4.84
CA SER A 238 -0.53 -3.34 6.20
C SER A 238 -0.01 -4.77 6.32
N VAL A 239 1.24 -4.92 6.75
CA VAL A 239 1.91 -6.20 6.94
C VAL A 239 2.39 -6.29 8.38
N ASP A 240 1.68 -7.08 9.19
CA ASP A 240 1.95 -7.25 10.62
C ASP A 240 2.36 -8.70 10.91
N SER A 241 3.60 -8.86 11.36
CA SER A 241 4.12 -10.12 11.88
C SER A 241 4.08 -11.28 10.86
N VAL A 242 4.45 -10.98 9.62
CA VAL A 242 4.51 -11.93 8.50
C VAL A 242 5.94 -12.42 8.29
N ASN A 243 6.14 -13.73 8.11
CA ASN A 243 7.41 -14.27 7.63
C ASN A 243 7.35 -14.47 6.11
N TYR A 244 8.17 -13.75 5.35
CA TYR A 244 8.09 -13.66 3.89
C TYR A 244 6.75 -13.08 3.40
N MET A 245 6.71 -11.75 3.33
CA MET A 245 5.80 -10.97 2.49
C MET A 245 6.57 -10.47 1.27
N ASN A 246 6.01 -10.63 0.08
CA ASN A 246 6.55 -10.12 -1.18
C ASN A 246 5.54 -9.15 -1.80
N VAL A 247 5.81 -7.85 -1.73
CA VAL A 247 5.05 -6.81 -2.44
C VAL A 247 5.86 -6.39 -3.66
N SER A 248 5.56 -6.91 -4.85
CA SER A 248 6.34 -6.58 -6.05
C SER A 248 5.60 -6.40 -7.36
N ASN A 249 6.18 -5.60 -8.26
CA ASN A 249 5.62 -5.27 -9.58
C ASN A 249 4.23 -4.58 -9.55
N ASN A 250 3.83 -4.00 -8.40
CA ASN A 250 2.52 -3.34 -8.29
C ASN A 250 2.60 -1.88 -8.78
N TYR A 251 1.51 -1.40 -9.37
CA TYR A 251 1.28 0.02 -9.64
C TYR A 251 0.30 0.55 -8.59
N ILE A 252 0.69 1.57 -7.81
CA ILE A 252 -0.15 2.19 -6.79
C ILE A 252 -0.18 3.70 -7.02
N ASP A 253 -1.33 4.23 -7.38
CA ASP A 253 -1.59 5.67 -7.47
C ASP A 253 -2.67 6.07 -6.46
N GLY A 254 -2.26 6.85 -5.46
CA GLY A 254 -3.09 7.31 -4.36
C GLY A 254 -2.98 6.48 -3.07
N ALA A 255 -2.99 7.18 -1.94
CA ALA A 255 -3.39 6.70 -0.61
C ALA A 255 -4.04 7.86 0.18
N ASN A 256 -4.74 7.58 1.29
CA ASN A 256 -5.21 8.55 2.28
C ASN A 256 -4.54 8.26 3.63
N GLY A 257 -3.20 8.27 3.63
CA GLY A 257 -2.37 7.65 4.67
C GLY A 257 -1.17 6.94 4.05
N LEU A 258 -0.62 5.94 4.74
CA LEU A 258 0.59 5.23 4.34
C LEU A 258 0.28 4.22 3.22
N MET A 259 1.22 3.96 2.29
CA MET A 259 1.00 2.97 1.23
C MET A 259 1.40 1.55 1.65
N ILE A 260 2.70 1.23 1.68
CA ILE A 260 3.20 -0.10 2.06
C ILE A 260 3.85 0.00 3.43
N VAL A 261 3.34 -0.73 4.42
CA VAL A 261 3.80 -0.67 5.82
C VAL A 261 4.15 -2.06 6.32
N TYR A 262 5.41 -2.27 6.69
CA TYR A 262 5.91 -3.49 7.33
C TYR A 262 6.17 -3.20 8.81
N LYS A 263 5.43 -3.89 9.69
CA LYS A 263 5.44 -3.70 11.14
C LYS A 263 5.35 -5.03 11.89
N GLY A 264 5.31 -4.98 13.22
CA GLY A 264 5.21 -6.17 14.05
C GLY A 264 6.48 -7.01 13.96
N ASN A 265 6.33 -8.32 14.08
CA ASN A 265 7.44 -9.26 13.95
C ASN A 265 7.70 -9.66 12.48
N THR A 266 7.58 -8.72 11.53
CA THR A 266 7.70 -9.03 10.09
C THR A 266 9.16 -9.28 9.70
N GLN A 267 9.42 -10.40 9.01
CA GLN A 267 10.77 -10.84 8.68
C GLN A 267 10.90 -11.41 7.26
N ASN A 268 12.13 -11.46 6.73
CA ASN A 268 12.49 -12.13 5.48
C ASN A 268 11.65 -11.66 4.27
N SER A 269 11.33 -10.37 4.22
CA SER A 269 10.29 -9.82 3.36
C SER A 269 10.84 -8.79 2.36
N ILE A 270 10.16 -8.67 1.22
CA ILE A 270 10.63 -7.94 0.04
C ILE A 270 9.58 -6.91 -0.40
N VAL A 271 10.04 -5.70 -0.74
CA VAL A 271 9.26 -4.68 -1.47
C VAL A 271 10.05 -4.29 -2.71
N SER A 272 9.63 -4.73 -3.90
CA SER A 272 10.45 -4.47 -5.11
C SER A 272 9.72 -4.22 -6.42
N ASN A 273 10.35 -3.48 -7.33
CA ASN A 273 9.82 -3.21 -8.68
C ASN A 273 8.44 -2.52 -8.69
N ASN A 274 8.01 -1.92 -7.58
CA ASN A 274 6.71 -1.22 -7.51
C ASN A 274 6.83 0.21 -8.04
N LYS A 275 5.74 0.74 -8.59
CA LYS A 275 5.61 2.14 -8.99
C LYS A 275 4.56 2.82 -8.10
N LEU A 276 4.98 3.78 -7.29
CA LEU A 276 4.20 4.34 -6.17
C LEU A 276 4.06 5.87 -6.32
N PHE A 277 2.82 6.35 -6.43
CA PHE A 277 2.49 7.75 -6.77
C PHE A 277 1.47 8.36 -5.80
N ASN A 278 1.65 9.63 -5.45
CA ASN A 278 0.60 10.46 -4.84
C ASN A 278 0.09 9.96 -3.46
N SER A 279 1.01 9.77 -2.51
CA SER A 279 0.67 9.43 -1.11
C SER A 279 0.43 10.70 -0.29
N ASP A 280 -0.82 10.93 0.13
CA ASP A 280 -1.26 12.15 0.82
C ASP A 280 -2.20 11.83 1.98
N TRP A 281 -2.23 12.67 3.02
CA TRP A 281 -3.35 12.71 3.95
C TRP A 281 -4.52 13.50 3.34
N LYS A 282 -5.57 12.81 2.90
CA LYS A 282 -6.73 13.38 2.19
C LYS A 282 -7.94 13.65 3.10
N ASN A 283 -7.87 13.35 4.39
CA ASN A 283 -8.90 13.65 5.39
C ASN A 283 -8.83 15.13 5.88
N PRO A 284 -9.81 16.00 5.58
CA PRO A 284 -9.78 17.41 6.01
C PRO A 284 -9.91 17.64 7.52
N GLY A 285 -10.39 16.63 8.27
CA GLY A 285 -10.43 16.65 9.73
C GLY A 285 -9.09 16.31 10.41
N ASN A 286 -8.11 15.83 9.64
CA ASN A 286 -6.76 15.54 10.13
C ASN A 286 -5.92 16.85 10.14
N PRO A 287 -5.24 17.21 11.25
CA PRO A 287 -4.29 18.33 11.28
C PRO A 287 -3.20 18.29 10.20
N TRP A 288 -2.91 17.10 9.67
CA TRP A 288 -1.96 16.84 8.60
C TRP A 288 -2.58 16.78 7.20
N PHE A 289 -3.79 17.29 6.99
CA PHE A 289 -4.43 17.34 5.67
C PHE A 289 -3.52 18.01 4.60
N GLY A 290 -3.38 17.36 3.45
CA GLY A 290 -2.54 17.81 2.34
C GLY A 290 -1.03 17.57 2.54
N TYR A 291 -0.62 16.94 3.63
CA TYR A 291 0.78 16.51 3.80
C TYR A 291 1.03 15.17 3.10
N LYS A 292 2.25 15.04 2.57
CA LYS A 292 2.75 13.80 1.96
C LYS A 292 3.00 12.72 3.01
N THR A 293 2.65 11.48 2.68
CA THR A 293 2.75 10.30 3.56
C THR A 293 3.72 9.25 3.03
N GLN A 294 4.14 8.31 3.87
CA GLN A 294 5.13 7.29 3.53
C GLN A 294 4.62 6.38 2.40
N ALA A 295 5.43 6.24 1.34
CA ALA A 295 5.15 5.29 0.27
C ALA A 295 5.59 3.88 0.68
N ILE A 296 6.73 3.79 1.36
CA ILE A 296 7.23 2.56 1.98
C ILE A 296 7.64 2.93 3.41
N TYR A 297 7.04 2.28 4.40
CA TYR A 297 7.36 2.46 5.82
C TYR A 297 7.79 1.13 6.43
N ILE A 298 9.03 1.07 6.93
CA ILE A 298 9.52 -0.03 7.75
C ILE A 298 9.43 0.45 9.21
N ASP A 299 8.42 -0.04 9.93
CA ASP A 299 7.95 0.50 11.20
C ASP A 299 8.33 -0.40 12.39
N GLY A 300 9.46 -0.08 13.00
CA GLY A 300 9.92 -0.67 14.26
C GLY A 300 9.20 -0.15 15.52
N GLY A 301 7.98 0.38 15.42
CA GLY A 301 7.15 0.77 16.56
C GLY A 301 6.50 -0.39 17.31
N TRP A 302 6.42 -1.57 16.68
CA TRP A 302 5.79 -2.79 17.20
C TRP A 302 6.63 -4.00 16.76
N GLY A 303 7.09 -4.86 17.68
CA GLY A 303 7.77 -6.12 17.35
C GLY A 303 9.24 -6.03 16.92
N THR A 304 9.79 -7.13 16.40
CA THR A 304 11.14 -7.21 15.83
C THR A 304 11.09 -7.36 14.31
N ILE A 305 11.63 -6.38 13.58
CA ILE A 305 11.74 -6.42 12.11
C ILE A 305 13.12 -6.92 11.72
N LYS A 306 13.20 -7.87 10.77
CA LYS A 306 14.48 -8.42 10.33
C LYS A 306 14.53 -8.85 8.87
N ASN A 307 15.68 -8.65 8.23
CA ASN A 307 15.97 -9.16 6.88
C ASN A 307 14.92 -8.66 5.86
N ILE A 308 14.88 -7.34 5.68
CA ILE A 308 13.94 -6.66 4.78
C ILE A 308 14.70 -6.07 3.60
N SER A 309 14.26 -6.36 2.38
CA SER A 309 14.85 -5.80 1.15
C SER A 309 13.86 -4.91 0.42
N VAL A 310 14.23 -3.65 0.20
CA VAL A 310 13.45 -2.64 -0.52
C VAL A 310 14.25 -2.19 -1.75
N PHE A 311 13.88 -2.64 -2.95
CA PHE A 311 14.71 -2.39 -4.14
C PHE A 311 13.99 -2.26 -5.47
N ASN A 312 14.61 -1.56 -6.44
CA ASN A 312 14.06 -1.31 -7.77
C ASN A 312 12.66 -0.62 -7.75
N ASN A 313 12.28 0.03 -6.66
CA ASN A 313 11.00 0.76 -6.60
C ASN A 313 11.15 2.16 -7.20
N TYR A 314 10.14 2.60 -7.95
CA TYR A 314 10.01 3.97 -8.44
C TYR A 314 8.93 4.70 -7.62
N LEU A 315 9.30 5.78 -6.95
CA LEU A 315 8.43 6.58 -6.09
C LEU A 315 8.36 8.01 -6.63
N GLN A 316 7.15 8.57 -6.71
CA GLN A 316 6.95 9.97 -7.09
C GLN A 316 5.86 10.68 -6.29
N ASN A 317 6.10 11.95 -5.95
CA ASN A 317 5.12 12.82 -5.29
C ASN A 317 4.57 12.20 -3.98
N THR A 318 5.49 11.66 -3.17
CA THR A 318 5.25 10.94 -1.91
C THR A 318 6.06 11.57 -0.76
N LEU A 319 6.00 11.04 0.46
CA LEU A 319 6.99 11.38 1.49
C LEU A 319 8.34 10.73 1.16
N GLY A 320 8.33 9.46 0.77
CA GLY A 320 9.50 8.67 0.42
C GLY A 320 9.52 7.27 1.03
N ILE A 321 10.72 6.70 1.16
CA ILE A 321 11.03 5.47 1.90
C ILE A 321 11.50 5.83 3.30
N ILE A 322 10.79 5.39 4.33
CA ILE A 322 11.12 5.67 5.72
C ILE A 322 11.43 4.37 6.47
N ILE A 323 12.57 4.35 7.16
CA ILE A 323 13.01 3.27 8.04
C ILE A 323 13.05 3.85 9.45
N ASN A 324 12.16 3.42 10.35
CA ASN A 324 12.04 4.03 11.68
C ASN A 324 12.04 3.00 12.80
N ALA A 325 12.77 3.29 13.88
CA ALA A 325 12.60 2.62 15.17
C ALA A 325 11.81 3.56 16.10
N GLU A 326 10.49 3.37 16.18
CA GLU A 326 9.58 4.36 16.76
C GLU A 326 9.45 4.26 18.30
N CYS A 327 9.37 3.04 18.85
CA CYS A 327 9.15 2.79 20.27
C CYS A 327 10.34 2.07 20.95
N LYS A 328 10.59 2.39 22.23
CA LYS A 328 11.59 1.71 23.09
C LYS A 328 11.35 0.21 23.21
N GLY A 329 12.42 -0.59 23.18
CA GLY A 329 12.40 -2.04 23.35
C GLY A 329 12.27 -2.85 22.07
N TRP A 330 12.18 -2.19 20.92
CA TRP A 330 12.05 -2.85 19.63
C TRP A 330 13.33 -2.80 18.83
N HIS A 331 13.48 -3.79 17.96
CA HIS A 331 14.74 -4.10 17.30
C HIS A 331 14.52 -4.23 15.80
N MET A 332 15.37 -3.58 15.02
CA MET A 332 15.40 -3.71 13.57
C MET A 332 16.81 -4.13 13.14
N SER A 333 16.92 -5.18 12.33
CA SER A 333 18.21 -5.56 11.76
C SER A 333 18.14 -6.01 10.30
N ASP A 334 19.27 -5.88 9.60
CA ASP A 334 19.44 -6.42 8.25
C ASP A 334 18.42 -5.84 7.27
N VAL A 335 18.36 -4.50 7.20
CA VAL A 335 17.46 -3.78 6.28
C VAL A 335 18.27 -3.20 5.14
N TYR A 336 17.93 -3.59 3.92
CA TYR A 336 18.64 -3.28 2.68
C TYR A 336 17.74 -2.43 1.80
N VAL A 337 18.11 -1.17 1.53
CA VAL A 337 17.37 -0.27 0.64
C VAL A 337 18.26 0.12 -0.53
N TYR A 338 18.04 -0.46 -1.70
CA TYR A 338 18.96 -0.29 -2.83
C TYR A 338 18.31 -0.17 -4.20
N ASN A 339 18.98 0.50 -5.14
CA ASN A 339 18.46 0.72 -6.49
C ASN A 339 17.03 1.31 -6.50
N ASN A 340 16.62 2.14 -5.54
CA ASN A 340 15.32 2.82 -5.62
C ASN A 340 15.47 4.18 -6.31
N ILE A 341 14.43 4.60 -7.00
CA ILE A 341 14.33 5.92 -7.63
C ILE A 341 13.23 6.69 -6.90
N VAL A 342 13.57 7.79 -6.24
CA VAL A 342 12.61 8.63 -5.48
C VAL A 342 12.64 10.05 -6.01
N THR A 343 11.50 10.53 -6.51
CA THR A 343 11.41 11.74 -7.35
C THR A 343 10.29 12.67 -6.87
N ASP A 344 10.50 13.98 -6.93
CA ASP A 344 9.45 14.99 -6.66
C ASP A 344 8.75 14.81 -5.29
N SER A 345 9.44 14.18 -4.33
CA SER A 345 8.90 13.76 -3.04
C SER A 345 9.34 14.70 -1.91
N TYR A 346 8.74 14.56 -0.72
CA TYR A 346 9.00 15.49 0.38
C TYR A 346 10.29 15.20 1.15
N TRP A 347 10.64 13.93 1.40
CA TRP A 347 11.85 13.53 2.16
C TRP A 347 12.82 12.59 1.43
N GLY A 348 12.39 11.81 0.44
CA GLY A 348 13.30 10.94 -0.32
C GLY A 348 13.52 9.58 0.36
N ILE A 349 14.69 9.36 0.97
CA ILE A 349 14.99 8.16 1.77
C ILE A 349 15.49 8.61 3.14
N VAL A 350 14.83 8.17 4.21
CA VAL A 350 15.15 8.55 5.60
C VAL A 350 15.27 7.31 6.47
N GLN A 351 16.28 7.32 7.34
CA GLN A 351 16.46 6.38 8.43
C GLN A 351 16.46 7.18 9.73
N SER A 352 15.48 6.92 10.60
CA SER A 352 15.20 7.71 11.81
C SER A 352 15.04 6.84 13.04
N PHE A 353 15.21 7.46 14.20
CA PHE A 353 14.75 6.94 15.48
C PHE A 353 13.73 7.95 15.99
N ASP A 354 12.64 7.51 16.60
CA ASP A 354 11.74 8.42 17.33
C ASP A 354 11.85 8.20 18.84
N ASN A 355 12.31 7.00 19.28
CA ASN A 355 12.49 6.58 20.68
C ASN A 355 11.40 7.13 21.61
N LYS A 356 10.14 7.10 21.15
CA LYS A 356 9.06 7.93 21.67
C LYS A 356 8.96 7.83 23.19
N ALA A 357 8.82 9.00 23.80
CA ALA A 357 8.81 9.16 25.24
C ALA A 357 7.71 8.29 25.88
N PRO A 358 7.95 7.73 27.08
CA PRO A 358 6.98 6.89 27.76
C PRO A 358 5.62 7.59 27.96
N GLY A 359 4.60 7.13 27.24
CA GLY A 359 3.25 7.71 27.25
C GLY A 359 2.33 7.13 26.17
N ASP A 360 2.84 7.04 24.94
CA ASP A 360 2.09 6.48 23.81
C ASP A 360 2.17 4.95 23.84
N SER A 361 1.03 4.27 23.99
CA SER A 361 0.96 2.81 23.83
C SER A 361 1.27 2.46 22.36
N PRO A 362 2.23 1.57 22.06
CA PRO A 362 2.77 0.50 22.90
C PRO A 362 4.15 0.76 23.51
N CYS A 363 4.70 1.98 23.43
CA CYS A 363 6.06 2.30 23.89
C CYS A 363 6.20 2.09 25.40
N SER A 364 6.83 0.97 25.81
CA SER A 364 7.00 0.62 27.22
C SER A 364 7.94 1.58 27.96
N ARG A 365 7.56 1.96 29.18
CA ARG A 365 8.35 2.84 30.06
C ARG A 365 9.64 2.22 30.58
N THR A 366 9.73 0.90 30.58
CA THR A 366 10.81 0.13 31.24
C THR A 366 11.72 -0.60 30.26
N SER A 367 11.40 -0.57 28.96
CA SER A 367 12.21 -1.22 27.93
C SER A 367 13.51 -0.46 27.64
N PRO A 368 14.58 -1.16 27.21
CA PRO A 368 15.81 -0.52 26.75
C PRO A 368 15.56 0.36 25.52
N ASP A 369 16.53 1.23 25.18
CA ASP A 369 16.47 1.97 23.92
C ASP A 369 16.42 1.01 22.71
N SER A 370 15.66 1.40 21.69
CA SER A 370 15.51 0.67 20.43
C SER A 370 16.85 0.54 19.72
N THR A 371 17.06 -0.54 18.97
CA THR A 371 18.32 -0.77 18.25
C THR A 371 18.09 -0.93 16.75
N MET A 372 18.90 -0.26 15.95
CA MET A 372 19.02 -0.54 14.51
C MET A 372 20.43 -1.03 14.20
N THR A 373 20.55 -2.20 13.57
CA THR A 373 21.84 -2.83 13.25
C THR A 373 21.86 -3.32 11.80
N ASN A 374 23.01 -3.20 11.13
CA ASN A 374 23.16 -3.62 9.73
C ASN A 374 22.10 -3.01 8.80
N ILE A 375 22.04 -1.68 8.76
CA ILE A 375 21.15 -0.94 7.85
C ILE A 375 21.98 -0.45 6.66
N GLN A 376 21.65 -0.93 5.46
CA GLN A 376 22.45 -0.74 4.25
C GLN A 376 21.63 -0.03 3.18
N ILE A 377 22.01 1.19 2.83
CA ILE A 377 21.28 2.02 1.88
C ILE A 377 22.22 2.33 0.71
N TYR A 378 22.03 1.68 -0.44
CA TYR A 378 23.01 1.67 -1.54
C TYR A 378 22.44 1.99 -2.92
N ASN A 379 23.25 2.57 -3.80
CA ASN A 379 22.90 2.69 -5.23
C ASN A 379 21.50 3.33 -5.45
N ASN A 380 20.97 4.20 -4.58
CA ASN A 380 19.67 4.82 -4.80
C ASN A 380 19.83 6.14 -5.57
N THR A 381 18.86 6.46 -6.44
CA THR A 381 18.75 7.77 -7.10
C THR A 381 17.62 8.56 -6.46
N VAL A 382 17.93 9.76 -5.96
CA VAL A 382 16.96 10.64 -5.31
C VAL A 382 16.99 12.02 -5.96
N TYR A 383 15.87 12.45 -6.51
CA TYR A 383 15.77 13.66 -7.33
C TYR A 383 14.65 14.60 -6.87
N ASN A 384 14.93 15.92 -6.89
CA ASN A 384 13.96 16.99 -6.64
C ASN A 384 13.13 16.81 -5.35
N ILE A 385 13.82 16.78 -4.21
CA ILE A 385 13.19 16.62 -2.90
C ILE A 385 12.87 17.99 -2.27
N ALA A 386 11.63 18.16 -1.79
CA ALA A 386 11.08 19.45 -1.37
C ALA A 386 11.55 19.91 0.03
N ASN A 387 11.81 18.99 0.96
CA ASN A 387 12.28 19.29 2.31
C ASN A 387 13.66 18.67 2.57
N ASN A 388 14.31 19.06 3.67
CA ASN A 388 15.65 18.69 4.10
C ASN A 388 15.75 17.23 4.59
N GLY A 389 15.29 16.26 3.77
CA GLY A 389 15.60 14.84 3.90
C GLY A 389 17.10 14.62 3.67
N VAL A 390 17.89 14.98 4.68
CA VAL A 390 19.35 14.81 4.67
C VAL A 390 19.66 13.33 4.84
N PRO A 391 20.43 12.71 3.93
CA PRO A 391 20.95 11.37 4.13
C PRO A 391 21.72 11.30 5.46
N GLY A 392 21.29 10.43 6.37
CA GLY A 392 21.93 10.25 7.69
C GLY A 392 21.57 11.24 8.79
N ALA A 393 20.64 12.18 8.56
CA ALA A 393 20.22 13.04 9.67
C ALA A 393 19.22 12.33 10.58
N ASP A 394 19.59 12.29 11.87
CA ASP A 394 18.73 12.07 13.04
C ASP A 394 17.68 13.21 13.13
N GLN A 395 16.76 13.23 12.16
CA GLN A 395 15.59 14.10 12.13
C GLN A 395 14.49 13.40 12.92
N THR A 396 14.63 13.36 14.24
CA THR A 396 13.46 13.18 15.11
C THR A 396 12.49 14.34 14.81
N PRO A 397 11.31 14.11 14.20
CA PRO A 397 10.35 15.19 13.98
C PRO A 397 9.85 15.76 15.32
N TRP A 398 10.05 14.98 16.39
CA TRP A 398 9.56 15.17 17.74
C TRP A 398 10.67 15.41 18.79
N GLY A 399 11.93 15.55 18.35
CA GLY A 399 13.04 16.07 19.17
C GLY A 399 13.65 15.12 20.22
N TYR A 400 13.38 13.81 20.17
CA TYR A 400 13.85 12.85 21.18
C TYR A 400 15.22 12.23 20.85
N LYS A 401 16.30 12.89 21.29
CA LYS A 401 17.66 12.35 21.18
C LYS A 401 17.85 11.14 22.09
N SER A 402 18.22 9.99 21.53
CA SER A 402 18.56 8.79 22.28
C SER A 402 20.04 8.39 22.15
N THR A 403 20.51 7.61 23.12
CA THR A 403 21.82 6.96 23.07
C THR A 403 21.79 5.81 22.06
N LEU A 404 22.33 6.06 20.87
CA LEU A 404 22.39 5.12 19.76
C LEU A 404 23.17 3.84 20.12
N ASN A 405 22.45 2.76 20.44
CA ASN A 405 22.96 1.38 20.31
C ASN A 405 22.85 0.94 18.83
N THR A 406 23.51 1.69 17.95
CA THR A 406 23.55 1.38 16.51
C THR A 406 24.69 0.43 16.18
N GLY A 407 24.35 -0.61 15.43
CA GLY A 407 25.33 -1.39 14.68
C GLY A 407 25.79 -0.62 13.44
N GLU A 408 26.36 -1.35 12.49
CA GLU A 408 26.83 -0.78 11.24
C GLU A 408 25.68 -0.18 10.41
N ILE A 409 25.78 1.11 10.03
CA ILE A 409 24.85 1.80 9.13
C ILE A 409 25.66 2.37 7.96
N LYS A 410 25.32 2.01 6.72
CA LYS A 410 26.09 2.37 5.53
C LYS A 410 25.24 3.08 4.47
N TRP A 411 25.82 4.12 3.88
CA TRP A 411 25.21 4.92 2.81
C TRP A 411 26.23 5.10 1.67
N VAL A 412 26.23 4.16 0.73
CA VAL A 412 27.28 4.00 -0.30
C VAL A 412 26.68 4.07 -1.70
N ASN A 413 27.34 4.75 -2.62
CA ASN A 413 26.94 4.90 -4.02
C ASN A 413 25.56 5.52 -4.25
N ASN A 414 25.02 6.30 -3.31
CA ASN A 414 23.74 6.96 -3.51
C ASN A 414 23.93 8.31 -4.22
N LEU A 415 23.03 8.62 -5.15
CA LEU A 415 23.06 9.83 -5.97
C LEU A 415 21.87 10.71 -5.59
N TYR A 416 22.13 11.95 -5.16
CA TYR A 416 21.11 12.93 -4.79
C TYR A 416 21.24 14.23 -5.59
N TYR A 417 20.14 14.72 -6.19
CA TYR A 417 20.17 15.96 -6.97
C TYR A 417 18.84 16.75 -6.95
N GLY A 418 18.88 18.04 -7.30
CA GLY A 418 17.69 18.86 -7.59
C GLY A 418 16.86 19.38 -6.40
N GLY A 419 17.19 19.08 -5.15
CA GLY A 419 16.40 19.48 -3.98
C GLY A 419 16.46 20.98 -3.63
N ALA A 420 15.42 21.47 -2.92
CA ALA A 420 15.22 22.89 -2.60
C ALA A 420 16.32 23.52 -1.71
N ASN A 421 17.11 22.71 -1.00
CA ASN A 421 18.33 23.12 -0.32
C ASN A 421 19.48 22.22 -0.76
N LYS A 422 20.68 22.78 -0.90
CA LYS A 422 21.90 21.99 -1.13
C LYS A 422 22.03 20.96 0.00
N ILE A 423 22.09 19.69 -0.37
CA ILE A 423 22.10 18.56 0.57
C ILE A 423 23.28 18.72 1.52
N SER A 424 22.98 19.22 2.72
CA SER A 424 23.95 19.31 3.80
C SER A 424 24.06 17.94 4.42
N ILE A 425 24.83 17.05 3.78
CA ILE A 425 25.30 15.82 4.43
C ILE A 425 26.01 16.27 5.69
N LYS A 426 25.32 16.17 6.82
CA LYS A 426 25.94 16.29 8.13
C LYS A 426 26.38 14.87 8.44
N PRO A 427 27.69 14.58 8.50
CA PRO A 427 28.14 13.43 9.26
C PRO A 427 27.48 13.59 10.63
N ASN A 428 26.58 12.69 10.97
CA ASN A 428 26.07 12.62 12.32
C ASN A 428 27.29 12.40 13.23
N ASN A 429 27.47 13.27 14.24
CA ASN A 429 28.63 13.29 15.15
C ASN A 429 28.77 12.01 16.02
N TYR A 430 28.16 10.91 15.61
CA TYR A 430 27.87 9.74 16.45
C TYR A 430 28.67 8.49 16.11
N GLN A 431 29.06 8.22 14.87
CA GLN A 431 30.01 7.12 14.57
C GLN A 431 30.95 7.42 13.38
N SER A 432 32.24 7.18 13.61
CA SER A 432 33.36 7.37 12.67
C SER A 432 33.60 6.16 11.74
N THR A 433 32.71 5.18 11.75
CA THR A 433 32.78 3.91 11.00
C THR A 433 31.91 3.88 9.75
N ASN A 434 30.98 4.82 9.62
CA ASN A 434 30.02 4.86 8.53
C ASN A 434 30.71 5.29 7.21
N SER A 435 30.69 4.42 6.20
CA SER A 435 31.17 4.75 4.86
C SER A 435 30.11 5.59 4.13
N TRP A 436 30.46 6.86 3.85
CA TRP A 436 29.61 7.84 3.16
C TRP A 436 30.16 8.16 1.77
N ASN A 437 29.80 7.37 0.77
CA ASN A 437 30.12 7.67 -0.63
C ASN A 437 28.85 8.13 -1.33
N ILE A 438 28.49 9.39 -1.05
CA ILE A 438 27.41 10.14 -1.70
C ILE A 438 28.03 11.12 -2.70
N ASN A 439 27.31 11.49 -3.75
CA ASN A 439 27.81 12.38 -4.80
C ASN A 439 28.44 13.69 -4.26
N PRO A 440 29.56 14.17 -4.87
CA PRO A 440 30.23 15.38 -4.44
C PRO A 440 29.31 16.61 -4.54
N ALA A 441 28.96 17.14 -3.36
CA ALA A 441 28.29 18.44 -3.14
C ALA A 441 26.95 18.67 -3.86
N GLY A 442 26.22 17.62 -4.25
CA GLY A 442 24.94 17.76 -4.97
C GLY A 442 25.10 18.30 -6.40
N SER A 443 26.24 18.01 -7.04
CA SER A 443 26.52 18.36 -8.44
C SER A 443 25.50 17.73 -9.40
N ASP A 444 25.31 18.34 -10.58
CA ASP A 444 24.37 17.83 -11.59
C ASP A 444 24.90 16.52 -12.20
N PRO A 445 24.22 15.38 -11.98
CA PRO A 445 24.64 14.08 -12.49
C PRO A 445 24.53 13.98 -14.02
N ASN A 446 23.93 14.95 -14.70
CA ASN A 446 23.77 14.97 -16.16
C ASN A 446 23.01 13.73 -16.65
N PHE A 447 21.78 13.58 -16.16
CA PHE A 447 20.83 12.53 -16.58
C PHE A 447 20.42 12.68 -18.05
N VAL A 448 19.98 11.58 -18.68
CA VAL A 448 19.58 11.56 -20.10
C VAL A 448 18.36 12.46 -20.37
N ASN A 449 17.26 12.31 -19.64
CA ASN A 449 16.07 13.15 -19.83
C ASN A 449 15.14 13.20 -18.60
N VAL A 450 15.50 14.04 -17.63
CA VAL A 450 14.71 14.29 -16.41
C VAL A 450 13.25 14.67 -16.69
N ALA A 451 12.98 15.45 -17.75
CA ALA A 451 11.63 15.92 -18.06
C ALA A 451 10.67 14.79 -18.47
N ASN A 452 11.21 13.65 -18.92
CA ASN A 452 10.46 12.42 -19.20
C ASN A 452 10.70 11.34 -18.13
N HIS A 453 11.23 11.70 -16.95
CA HIS A 453 11.59 10.79 -15.86
C HIS A 453 12.64 9.72 -16.24
N ASP A 454 13.50 10.02 -17.21
CA ASP A 454 14.64 9.21 -17.59
C ASP A 454 15.89 9.64 -16.79
N PHE A 455 16.16 8.90 -15.73
CA PHE A 455 17.27 9.11 -14.80
C PHE A 455 18.51 8.25 -15.12
N HIS A 456 18.61 7.68 -16.32
CA HIS A 456 19.86 7.09 -16.79
C HIS A 456 20.97 8.14 -16.83
N LEU A 457 22.21 7.71 -16.60
CA LEU A 457 23.38 8.56 -16.70
C LEU A 457 23.70 8.85 -18.18
N SER A 458 24.03 10.08 -18.53
CA SER A 458 24.53 10.38 -19.88
C SER A 458 26.02 10.03 -20.04
N LEU A 459 26.50 10.00 -21.28
CA LEU A 459 27.93 9.80 -21.60
C LEU A 459 28.86 10.77 -20.83
N GLY A 460 28.39 12.00 -20.57
CA GLY A 460 29.12 13.04 -19.85
C GLY A 460 28.79 13.13 -18.36
N SER A 461 28.14 12.13 -17.78
CA SER A 461 27.86 12.08 -16.34
C SER A 461 29.14 11.85 -15.52
N TYR A 462 29.30 12.62 -14.44
CA TYR A 462 30.37 12.39 -13.46
C TYR A 462 30.09 11.18 -12.56
N ALA A 463 28.85 10.69 -12.49
CA ALA A 463 28.43 9.63 -11.58
C ALA A 463 28.96 8.24 -11.98
N LYS A 464 29.57 8.16 -13.16
CA LYS A 464 30.09 6.93 -13.76
C LYS A 464 31.48 6.58 -13.23
N ASP A 465 31.77 5.29 -13.07
CA ASP A 465 33.10 4.77 -12.73
C ASP A 465 33.74 5.34 -11.43
N ILE A 466 32.92 5.85 -10.51
CA ILE A 466 33.37 6.45 -9.23
C ILE A 466 32.77 5.81 -7.97
N GLY A 467 31.89 4.82 -8.14
CA GLY A 467 31.26 4.06 -7.07
C GLY A 467 32.18 2.99 -6.48
N THR A 468 31.88 2.63 -5.25
CA THR A 468 32.54 1.55 -4.50
C THR A 468 31.99 0.20 -4.95
N THR A 469 32.87 -0.78 -5.19
CA THR A 469 32.45 -2.17 -5.46
C THR A 469 31.72 -2.76 -4.25
N LEU A 470 30.52 -3.27 -4.48
CA LEU A 470 29.69 -3.93 -3.47
C LEU A 470 29.54 -5.44 -3.75
N GLY A 471 29.25 -6.22 -2.71
CA GLY A 471 28.95 -7.65 -2.82
C GLY A 471 27.54 -7.91 -3.35
N ASP A 472 27.14 -9.19 -3.39
CA ASP A 472 25.74 -9.55 -3.66
C ASP A 472 24.85 -9.12 -2.48
N PRO A 473 23.59 -8.71 -2.70
CA PRO A 473 22.85 -8.69 -3.98
C PRO A 473 23.09 -7.45 -4.87
N PHE A 474 24.03 -6.55 -4.52
CA PHE A 474 24.12 -5.20 -5.09
C PHE A 474 24.84 -5.11 -6.46
N LYS A 475 25.17 -6.24 -7.09
CA LYS A 475 25.89 -6.32 -8.38
C LYS A 475 24.98 -6.17 -9.61
N VAL A 476 23.73 -5.76 -9.43
CA VAL A 476 22.76 -5.54 -10.50
C VAL A 476 22.15 -4.15 -10.31
N ASP A 477 21.92 -3.42 -11.39
CA ASP A 477 21.29 -2.08 -11.36
C ASP A 477 19.74 -2.15 -11.45
N PHE A 478 19.09 -1.00 -11.61
CA PHE A 478 17.64 -0.90 -11.76
C PHE A 478 17.11 -1.62 -13.02
N ASP A 479 17.86 -1.57 -14.12
CA ASP A 479 17.50 -2.13 -15.43
C ASP A 479 17.89 -3.61 -15.59
N GLY A 480 18.67 -4.15 -14.65
CA GLY A 480 19.18 -5.53 -14.66
C GLY A 480 20.64 -5.65 -15.13
N ASN A 481 21.31 -4.55 -15.47
CA ASN A 481 22.72 -4.54 -15.90
C ASN A 481 23.64 -4.99 -14.74
N THR A 482 24.65 -5.79 -15.06
CA THR A 482 25.67 -6.23 -14.09
C THR A 482 26.61 -5.08 -13.72
N ARG A 483 26.99 -4.97 -12.44
CA ARG A 483 27.93 -3.97 -11.95
C ARG A 483 29.29 -4.59 -11.57
N PRO A 484 30.42 -3.98 -11.98
CA PRO A 484 30.52 -2.84 -12.88
C PRO A 484 30.36 -3.26 -14.36
N VAL A 485 29.86 -2.37 -15.21
CA VAL A 485 30.07 -2.45 -16.67
C VAL A 485 31.40 -1.79 -17.06
N GLY A 486 31.78 -0.73 -16.34
CA GLY A 486 33.01 0.02 -16.56
C GLY A 486 34.18 -0.44 -15.69
N SER A 487 34.99 0.52 -15.26
CA SER A 487 36.15 0.35 -14.37
C SER A 487 35.75 0.26 -12.88
N ALA A 488 34.61 0.83 -12.51
CA ALA A 488 34.04 0.73 -11.16
C ALA A 488 32.51 0.80 -11.23
N PHE A 489 31.82 0.65 -10.10
CA PHE A 489 30.37 0.84 -10.06
C PHE A 489 30.03 2.30 -10.39
N ASP A 490 28.85 2.53 -10.95
CA ASP A 490 28.28 3.87 -11.00
C ASP A 490 27.52 4.21 -9.71
N ILE A 491 27.48 5.48 -9.34
CA ILE A 491 26.63 5.93 -8.23
C ILE A 491 25.21 6.23 -8.72
N GLY A 492 24.21 5.86 -7.91
CA GLY A 492 22.79 5.92 -8.27
C GLY A 492 22.24 4.55 -8.71
N ALA A 493 20.94 4.54 -9.04
CA ALA A 493 20.18 3.32 -9.33
C ALA A 493 20.57 2.63 -10.64
N TYR A 494 21.12 3.39 -11.59
CA TYR A 494 21.54 2.89 -12.90
C TYR A 494 23.06 2.68 -12.97
N GLU A 495 23.46 1.72 -13.78
CA GLU A 495 24.82 1.53 -14.26
C GLU A 495 24.87 2.00 -15.72
N TRP A 496 25.83 2.85 -16.07
CA TRP A 496 25.98 3.33 -17.43
C TRP A 496 26.57 2.24 -18.33
N CYS A 497 25.77 1.83 -19.31
CA CYS A 497 26.15 0.87 -20.33
C CYS A 497 25.94 1.46 -21.73
N THR A 498 26.57 0.89 -22.75
CA THR A 498 26.22 1.15 -24.15
C THR A 498 26.36 -0.11 -25.01
N GLY A 499 25.61 -0.17 -26.11
CA GLY A 499 25.72 -1.24 -27.11
C GLY A 499 25.35 -2.62 -26.54
N SER A 500 26.13 -3.65 -26.91
CA SER A 500 25.92 -5.04 -26.49
C SER A 500 26.15 -5.31 -25.01
N ASN A 501 26.64 -4.33 -24.25
CA ASN A 501 26.92 -4.47 -22.82
C ASN A 501 25.75 -4.05 -21.94
N CYS A 502 24.71 -3.45 -22.54
CA CYS A 502 23.42 -3.23 -21.87
C CYS A 502 22.53 -4.47 -22.01
N ILE A 503 21.77 -4.77 -20.96
CA ILE A 503 20.47 -5.40 -21.18
C ILE A 503 19.63 -4.41 -21.98
N THR A 504 18.99 -4.88 -23.05
CA THR A 504 17.96 -4.06 -23.71
C THR A 504 16.78 -4.02 -22.76
N ALA A 505 16.63 -2.90 -22.04
CA ALA A 505 15.56 -2.69 -21.08
C ALA A 505 14.24 -3.17 -21.69
N PRO A 506 13.52 -4.11 -21.05
CA PRO A 506 12.20 -4.48 -21.52
C PRO A 506 11.37 -3.20 -21.54
N VAL A 507 10.87 -2.83 -22.73
CA VAL A 507 10.03 -1.63 -22.89
C VAL A 507 8.97 -1.69 -21.79
N PRO A 508 8.89 -0.71 -20.88
CA PRO A 508 7.93 -0.78 -19.80
C PRO A 508 6.56 -1.00 -20.41
N THR A 509 5.95 -2.14 -20.12
CA THR A 509 4.55 -2.39 -20.42
C THR A 509 3.78 -1.44 -19.53
N PHE A 510 3.56 -0.22 -20.04
CA PHE A 510 2.67 0.73 -19.43
C PHE A 510 1.33 0.01 -19.31
N PHE A 511 0.92 -0.30 -18.08
CA PHE A 511 -0.49 -0.56 -17.79
C PHE A 511 -1.30 0.51 -18.51
N PRO A 512 -2.39 0.14 -19.21
CA PRO A 512 -3.04 1.01 -20.17
C PRO A 512 -3.28 2.40 -19.57
N SER A 513 -2.76 3.43 -20.26
CA SER A 513 -2.83 4.84 -19.81
C SER A 513 -4.27 5.37 -19.69
N THR A 514 -5.24 4.60 -20.17
CA THR A 514 -6.65 4.70 -19.83
C THR A 514 -6.99 3.74 -18.68
N PRO A 515 -7.43 4.24 -17.50
CA PRO A 515 -8.18 3.43 -16.56
C PRO A 515 -9.30 2.69 -17.31
N PRO A 516 -9.63 1.43 -16.97
CA PRO A 516 -10.81 0.80 -17.54
C PRO A 516 -12.00 1.70 -17.22
N THR A 517 -12.77 2.07 -18.25
CA THR A 517 -13.96 2.90 -18.08
C THR A 517 -14.84 2.25 -17.02
N LEU A 518 -14.99 2.91 -15.87
CA LEU A 518 -15.96 2.49 -14.87
C LEU A 518 -17.34 2.59 -15.53
N ILE A 519 -17.85 1.46 -16.01
CA ILE A 519 -19.26 1.33 -16.37
C ILE A 519 -19.99 1.31 -15.03
N LEU A 520 -20.19 2.50 -14.48
CA LEU A 520 -21.15 2.74 -13.42
C LEU A 520 -22.47 2.18 -13.92
N SER A 521 -22.89 1.05 -13.35
CA SER A 521 -24.21 0.49 -13.63
C SER A 521 -25.22 1.61 -13.41
N PRO A 522 -26.08 1.93 -14.40
CA PRO A 522 -26.95 3.09 -14.30
C PRO A 522 -27.76 2.96 -13.01
N THR A 523 -27.66 3.98 -12.15
CA THR A 523 -28.46 4.06 -10.93
C THR A 523 -29.91 3.77 -11.31
N PRO A 524 -30.57 2.77 -10.70
CA PRO A 524 -31.92 2.39 -11.10
C PRO A 524 -32.79 3.63 -11.01
N THR A 525 -33.18 4.15 -12.18
CA THR A 525 -33.98 5.38 -12.26
C THR A 525 -35.25 5.11 -11.49
N LEU A 526 -35.46 5.83 -10.39
CA LEU A 526 -36.67 5.68 -9.59
C LEU A 526 -37.86 5.92 -10.51
N THR A 527 -38.55 4.85 -10.89
CA THR A 527 -39.84 4.94 -11.58
C THR A 527 -40.72 5.84 -10.74
N PRO A 528 -41.28 6.94 -11.33
CA PRO A 528 -42.06 7.88 -10.56
C PRO A 528 -43.22 7.15 -9.89
N THR A 529 -43.25 7.20 -8.56
CA THR A 529 -44.34 6.65 -7.77
C THR A 529 -45.65 7.32 -8.22
N PRO A 530 -46.74 6.56 -8.40
CA PRO A 530 -48.03 7.14 -8.76
C PRO A 530 -48.45 8.16 -7.70
N PRO A 531 -49.12 9.27 -8.10
CA PRO A 531 -49.37 10.39 -7.20
C PRO A 531 -50.20 9.97 -5.99
N TYR A 532 -49.66 10.21 -4.80
CA TYR A 532 -50.31 9.91 -3.54
C TYR A 532 -51.55 10.79 -3.36
N VAL A 533 -52.71 10.19 -3.15
CA VAL A 533 -53.96 10.92 -2.98
C VAL A 533 -53.95 11.60 -1.61
N THR A 534 -54.05 12.93 -1.58
CA THR A 534 -54.12 13.71 -0.34
C THR A 534 -55.43 13.47 0.40
N PRO A 535 -55.43 13.11 1.70
CA PRO A 535 -56.65 13.04 2.49
C PRO A 535 -57.17 14.46 2.81
N THR A 536 -58.39 14.75 2.39
CA THR A 536 -59.08 16.02 2.63
C THR A 536 -59.45 16.17 4.11
N LEU A 537 -58.96 17.20 4.79
CA LEU A 537 -59.36 17.51 6.17
C LEU A 537 -60.40 18.65 6.20
N TYR A 538 -61.59 18.37 6.73
CA TYR A 538 -62.66 19.35 6.90
C TYR A 538 -62.43 20.22 8.16
N CYS A 539 -62.28 21.53 7.99
CA CYS A 539 -62.36 22.50 9.08
C CYS A 539 -63.77 23.11 9.14
N LEU A 540 -64.63 22.57 10.01
CA LEU A 540 -65.94 23.16 10.28
C LEU A 540 -65.82 24.35 11.26
N GLY A 541 -65.99 25.56 10.74
CA GLY A 541 -66.67 26.64 11.48
C GLY A 541 -65.87 27.54 12.43
N LEU A 542 -64.54 27.58 12.42
CA LEU A 542 -63.75 28.55 13.21
C LEU A 542 -62.61 29.21 12.42
N SER A 543 -62.27 30.45 12.76
CA SER A 543 -61.36 31.32 12.02
C SER A 543 -59.91 30.82 11.97
N ILE A 544 -59.28 30.92 10.78
CA ILE A 544 -57.92 30.47 10.42
C ILE A 544 -56.84 30.74 11.48
N ASN A 545 -56.87 31.88 12.17
CA ASN A 545 -55.86 32.26 13.16
C ASN A 545 -55.83 31.41 14.45
N LYS A 546 -56.74 30.44 14.64
CA LYS A 546 -56.63 29.42 15.71
C LYS A 546 -56.11 28.05 15.26
N CYS A 547 -56.01 27.78 13.95
CA CYS A 547 -55.36 26.54 13.47
C CYS A 547 -53.82 26.60 13.54
N LEU A 548 -53.23 27.80 13.55
CA LEU A 548 -51.78 28.01 13.50
C LEU A 548 -51.08 28.00 14.88
N SER A 549 -51.81 27.98 16.01
CA SER A 549 -51.21 28.04 17.35
C SER A 549 -50.86 26.69 17.98
N GLN A 550 -51.00 25.56 17.25
CA GLN A 550 -50.55 24.23 17.72
C GLN A 550 -49.24 23.74 17.06
N GLN A 551 -48.65 24.48 16.13
CA GLN A 551 -47.38 24.10 15.48
C GLN A 551 -46.10 24.62 16.17
N ILE A 552 -46.20 25.35 17.29
CA ILE A 552 -45.04 25.97 17.98
C ILE A 552 -44.63 25.22 19.27
N LEU A 553 -45.25 24.07 19.58
CA LEU A 553 -44.92 23.26 20.77
C LEU A 553 -44.48 21.80 20.51
N THR A 554 -43.95 21.49 19.31
CA THR A 554 -43.40 20.16 19.00
C THR A 554 -42.12 20.20 18.14
N ARG A 555 -41.09 20.94 18.58
CA ARG A 555 -39.70 20.74 18.14
C ARG A 555 -38.70 20.72 19.31
N ARG A 556 -38.77 19.66 20.12
CA ARG A 556 -37.63 19.14 20.88
C ARG A 556 -37.31 17.74 20.36
N PRO A 557 -36.04 17.34 20.22
CA PRO A 557 -35.68 15.97 19.86
C PRO A 557 -36.08 15.02 21.00
N THR A 558 -36.82 13.97 20.67
CA THR A 558 -37.26 12.94 21.61
C THR A 558 -36.11 12.01 21.97
N GLN A 559 -35.82 11.89 23.27
CA GLN A 559 -35.03 10.79 23.81
C GLN A 559 -35.82 9.47 23.67
N ILE A 560 -35.09 8.36 23.54
CA ILE A 560 -35.65 7.00 23.56
C ILE A 560 -36.10 6.68 25.00
N PRO A 561 -37.30 6.10 25.24
CA PRO A 561 -37.76 5.75 26.58
C PRO A 561 -37.02 4.53 27.15
N ALA A 562 -36.72 4.56 28.44
CA ALA A 562 -36.30 3.36 29.18
C ALA A 562 -37.49 2.42 29.43
N THR A 563 -37.22 1.11 29.40
CA THR A 563 -38.19 0.07 29.79
C THR A 563 -38.30 -0.05 31.32
N PRO A 564 -39.48 -0.38 31.88
CA PRO A 564 -39.68 -0.45 33.32
C PRO A 564 -39.22 -1.77 33.95
N ASP A 565 -38.62 -1.69 35.14
CA ASP A 565 -38.26 -2.85 35.96
C ASP A 565 -39.48 -3.53 36.62
N THR A 566 -39.38 -4.84 36.84
CA THR A 566 -40.24 -5.60 37.77
C THR A 566 -39.40 -6.27 38.86
N PRO A 567 -39.82 -6.26 40.14
CA PRO A 567 -38.96 -6.67 41.28
C PRO A 567 -39.08 -8.15 41.65
N GLY A 568 -37.98 -8.77 42.12
CA GLY A 568 -37.99 -10.16 42.60
C GLY A 568 -36.71 -10.69 43.25
N GLN A 569 -36.57 -10.44 44.57
CA GLN A 569 -35.88 -11.19 45.67
C GLN A 569 -34.53 -11.96 45.49
N PRO A 570 -33.71 -12.13 46.57
CA PRO A 570 -32.28 -12.47 46.48
C PRO A 570 -31.86 -13.88 46.98
N PRO A 571 -30.62 -14.33 46.68
CA PRO A 571 -29.90 -15.43 47.36
C PRO A 571 -28.63 -14.93 48.15
N PRO A 572 -27.91 -15.77 48.96
CA PRO A 572 -27.57 -15.43 50.35
C PRO A 572 -26.09 -14.98 50.65
N PRO A 573 -25.72 -14.70 51.93
CA PRO A 573 -24.54 -13.87 52.26
C PRO A 573 -23.25 -14.59 52.71
N GLY A 574 -22.10 -14.06 52.25
CA GLY A 574 -20.79 -14.03 52.95
C GLY A 574 -20.06 -15.37 53.21
N PRO A 575 -18.86 -15.36 53.84
CA PRO A 575 -17.99 -14.23 54.25
C PRO A 575 -16.77 -14.08 53.29
N GLY A 576 -15.88 -13.08 53.35
CA GLY A 576 -15.66 -11.98 54.30
C GLY A 576 -14.20 -11.96 54.77
N ASN A 577 -13.44 -10.89 54.43
CA ASN A 577 -12.32 -10.29 55.19
C ASN A 577 -11.51 -9.25 54.34
N ASN A 578 -11.90 -7.98 54.48
CA ASN A 578 -11.03 -6.79 54.35
C ASN A 578 -10.37 -6.52 55.73
N PRO A 579 -9.50 -5.50 56.00
CA PRO A 579 -9.27 -4.20 55.31
C PRO A 579 -7.76 -3.79 55.26
N PRO A 580 -7.29 -2.52 55.15
CA PRO A 580 -8.01 -1.23 54.96
C PRO A 580 -7.46 -0.19 53.94
N ILE A 581 -8.40 0.55 53.29
CA ILE A 581 -8.54 2.04 53.15
C ILE A 581 -7.31 2.82 52.57
N ILE A 582 -7.35 3.71 51.55
CA ILE A 582 -8.19 4.89 51.18
C ILE A 582 -8.25 4.97 49.62
N GLY A 583 -9.24 5.55 48.90
CA GLY A 583 -10.53 6.15 49.26
C GLY A 583 -10.82 7.53 48.59
N GLY A 584 -11.31 7.58 47.34
CA GLY A 584 -11.67 8.83 46.63
C GLY A 584 -12.37 8.60 45.27
N ALA A 585 -13.46 9.32 44.98
CA ALA A 585 -14.38 9.05 43.87
C ALA A 585 -14.06 9.80 42.57
N PHE A 586 -14.51 9.27 41.42
CA PHE A 586 -14.47 9.91 40.10
C PHE A 586 -15.84 9.89 39.41
N LEU A 587 -16.30 11.06 38.94
CA LEU A 587 -17.33 11.15 37.90
C LEU A 587 -17.25 12.51 37.16
N LEU A 588 -16.79 12.44 35.91
CA LEU A 588 -17.09 13.31 34.74
C LEU A 588 -17.10 14.85 34.84
N ILE A 589 -16.16 15.49 34.10
CA ILE A 589 -16.39 16.38 32.91
C ILE A 589 -15.02 16.97 32.44
N PRO A 590 -14.76 17.15 31.13
CA PRO A 590 -13.40 17.37 30.63
C PRO A 590 -12.96 18.85 30.61
N LEU A 591 -11.65 19.09 30.77
CA LEU A 591 -11.04 20.43 30.70
C LEU A 591 -10.04 20.53 29.55
N ILE A 592 -10.45 21.27 28.52
CA ILE A 592 -9.58 21.79 27.46
C ILE A 592 -8.67 22.86 28.06
N LEU A 593 -7.34 22.68 28.02
CA LEU A 593 -6.32 23.75 27.95
C LEU A 593 -4.90 23.18 27.92
N GLY A 594 -4.27 23.18 26.74
CA GLY A 594 -2.91 22.65 26.57
C GLY A 594 -2.18 23.01 25.26
N ALA A 595 -2.67 24.00 24.49
CA ALA A 595 -2.13 24.29 23.14
C ALA A 595 -2.04 25.78 22.78
N THR A 596 -2.11 26.71 23.75
CA THR A 596 -2.35 28.15 23.48
C THR A 596 -1.18 29.08 23.82
N ILE A 597 0.06 28.57 23.97
CA ILE A 597 1.23 29.42 24.33
C ILE A 597 2.27 29.54 23.20
N TYR A 598 2.34 28.63 22.23
CA TYR A 598 3.34 28.74 21.15
C TYR A 598 2.90 29.61 19.95
N TYR A 599 1.59 29.89 19.80
CA TYR A 599 1.06 30.55 18.59
C TYR A 599 1.21 32.09 18.54
N LEU A 600 1.76 32.72 19.59
CA LEU A 600 1.82 34.20 19.70
C LEU A 600 3.18 34.84 19.44
N GLN A 601 4.27 34.09 19.21
CA GLN A 601 5.60 34.67 18.96
C GLN A 601 6.01 34.82 17.48
N ILE A 602 5.33 34.17 16.54
CA ILE A 602 5.76 34.16 15.11
C ILE A 602 5.13 35.32 14.29
N ARG A 603 4.02 35.92 14.73
CA ARG A 603 3.34 37.03 14.01
C ARG A 603 3.88 38.46 14.27
N ARG A 604 5.17 38.61 14.64
CA ARG A 604 5.83 39.93 14.81
C ARG A 604 7.10 40.17 13.98
N LYS A 605 7.34 39.37 12.92
CA LYS A 605 8.43 39.59 11.95
C LYS A 605 8.00 39.64 10.47
N GLN A 606 6.76 40.06 10.19
CA GLN A 606 6.35 40.55 8.88
C GLN A 606 5.39 41.75 9.01
N LYS A 607 5.97 42.90 9.36
CA LYS A 607 5.55 44.26 8.98
C LYS A 607 6.79 45.16 9.07
#